data_AF-A0A2G1XVN2-F1
#
_entry.id   AF-A0A2G1XVN2-F1
#
_cell.length_a   1.000
_cell.length_b   1.000
_cell.length_c   1.000
_cell.angle_alpha   90.00
_cell.angle_beta   90.00
_cell.angle_gamma   90.00
#
_symmetry.space_group_name_H-M   'P 1'
#
loop_
_entity.id
_entity.type
_entity.pdbx_description
1 polymer ?
#
loop_
_entity_poly.entity_id
_entity_poly.type
_entity_poly.pdbx_seq_one_letter_code
_entity_poly.pdbx_strand_id
1 'polypeptide(L)'
;MNSKIFSSEDYIFIDSFRNSDYIFWNKGRKLTHRIVAHHMRPIYNEMFNEGLHKDDAKNRVCNHTLRHTSASHLAINKVPLFEIQKLMNHRDINMILRSMKLAEVNKVSAVEGIY
;
A
#
# COMPACT_ATOMS: atom_id res chain seq x y z
N MET A 1 -3.43 -23.11 -9.35
CA MET A 1 -3.06 -22.27 -8.18
C MET A 1 -4.34 -21.64 -7.65
N ASN A 2 -4.77 -21.99 -6.44
CA ASN A 2 -6.04 -21.47 -5.90
C ASN A 2 -5.80 -20.04 -5.37
N SER A 3 -5.76 -19.09 -6.30
CA SER A 3 -5.38 -17.69 -6.08
C SER A 3 -6.46 -16.87 -5.38
N LYS A 4 -7.69 -17.40 -5.30
CA LYS A 4 -8.83 -16.67 -4.75
C LYS A 4 -8.84 -16.79 -3.22
N ILE A 5 -8.64 -15.64 -2.58
CA ILE A 5 -8.82 -15.49 -1.13
C ILE A 5 -10.31 -15.57 -0.78
N PHE A 6 -11.20 -15.14 -1.68
CA PHE A 6 -12.65 -15.13 -1.47
C PHE A 6 -13.35 -15.82 -2.65
N SER A 7 -14.40 -16.58 -2.36
CA SER A 7 -15.38 -17.05 -3.33
C SER A 7 -16.61 -16.12 -3.34
N SER A 8 -17.49 -16.26 -4.32
CA SER A 8 -18.74 -15.51 -4.37
C SER A 8 -19.65 -15.79 -3.15
N GLU A 9 -19.49 -16.95 -2.52
CA GLU A 9 -20.24 -17.38 -1.34
C GLU A 9 -19.70 -16.74 -0.04
N ASP A 10 -18.47 -16.24 -0.06
CA ASP A 10 -17.86 -15.57 1.10
C ASP A 10 -18.36 -14.13 1.28
N TYR A 11 -19.07 -13.56 0.28
CA TYR A 11 -19.61 -12.21 0.37
C TYR A 11 -20.97 -12.20 1.06
N ILE A 12 -21.00 -11.61 2.25
CA ILE A 12 -22.23 -11.41 3.03
C ILE A 12 -22.55 -9.92 3.02
N PHE A 13 -23.79 -9.57 2.70
CA PHE A 13 -24.28 -8.21 2.91
C PHE A 13 -24.44 -7.97 4.41
N ILE A 14 -23.72 -6.98 4.93
CA ILE A 14 -23.77 -6.59 6.34
C ILE A 14 -24.61 -5.32 6.44
N ASP A 15 -25.76 -5.39 7.11
CA ASP A 15 -26.68 -4.26 7.30
C ASP A 15 -26.17 -3.24 8.33
N SER A 16 -25.31 -3.69 9.24
CA SER A 16 -24.77 -2.92 10.36
C SER A 16 -23.48 -3.57 10.89
N PHE A 17 -22.49 -2.76 11.24
CA PHE A 17 -21.21 -3.25 11.80
C PHE A 17 -21.23 -3.20 13.32
N ARG A 18 -20.96 -4.34 13.96
CA ARG A 18 -20.60 -4.41 15.39
C ARG A 18 -19.08 -4.25 15.53
N ASN A 19 -18.61 -3.85 16.71
CA ASN A 19 -17.17 -3.68 16.98
C ASN A 19 -16.34 -4.96 16.79
N SER A 20 -16.96 -6.13 16.85
CA SER A 20 -16.32 -7.44 16.63
C SER A 20 -16.22 -7.84 15.17
N ASP A 21 -16.91 -7.13 14.27
CA ASP A 21 -17.03 -7.53 12.88
C ASP A 21 -15.82 -7.07 12.09
N TYR A 22 -15.35 -7.95 11.19
CA TYR A 22 -14.23 -7.67 10.33
C TYR A 22 -14.70 -7.62 8.88
N ILE A 23 -14.35 -6.55 8.17
CA ILE A 23 -14.59 -6.42 6.72
C ILE A 23 -13.95 -7.58 5.97
N PHE A 24 -12.73 -7.96 6.37
CA PHE A 24 -12.01 -9.10 5.80
C PHE A 24 -12.04 -10.27 6.78
N TRP A 25 -13.05 -11.13 6.61
CA TRP A 25 -13.23 -12.38 7.33
C TRP A 25 -13.37 -13.53 6.34
N ASN A 26 -12.65 -14.63 6.54
CA ASN A 26 -12.82 -15.82 5.70
C ASN A 26 -12.51 -17.09 6.49
N LYS A 27 -13.23 -18.18 6.19
CA LYS A 27 -13.02 -19.53 6.76
C LYS A 27 -13.01 -19.51 8.29
N GLY A 28 -13.94 -18.78 8.90
CA GLY A 28 -14.08 -18.68 10.35
C GLY A 28 -12.95 -17.92 11.07
N ARG A 29 -12.16 -17.10 10.36
CA ARG A 29 -11.08 -16.31 10.95
C ARG A 29 -10.91 -14.95 10.30
N LYS A 30 -10.40 -14.00 11.08
CA LYS A 30 -9.94 -12.69 10.57
C LYS A 30 -8.75 -12.85 9.62
N LEU A 31 -8.73 -12.08 8.54
CA LEU A 31 -7.55 -12.01 7.68
C LEU A 31 -6.48 -11.14 8.34
N THR A 32 -5.40 -11.77 8.78
CA THR A 32 -4.25 -11.05 9.32
C THR A 32 -3.35 -10.51 8.21
N HIS A 33 -2.51 -9.51 8.52
CA HIS A 33 -1.51 -8.99 7.58
C HIS A 33 -0.63 -10.11 6.98
N ARG A 34 -0.30 -11.15 7.76
CA ARG A 34 0.49 -12.30 7.30
C ARG A 34 -0.25 -13.12 6.25
N ILE A 35 -1.54 -13.35 6.44
CA ILE A 35 -2.39 -14.07 5.47
C ILE A 35 -2.45 -13.27 4.17
N VAL A 36 -2.75 -11.97 4.25
CA VAL A 36 -2.79 -11.09 3.08
C VAL A 36 -1.46 -11.10 2.34
N ALA A 37 -0.34 -10.87 3.05
CA ALA A 37 0.98 -10.89 2.43
C ALA A 37 1.31 -12.26 1.78
N HIS A 38 0.90 -13.37 2.39
CA HIS A 38 1.10 -14.70 1.81
C HIS A 38 0.38 -14.85 0.46
N HIS A 39 -0.85 -14.38 0.35
CA HIS A 39 -1.63 -14.47 -0.89
C HIS A 39 -1.22 -13.43 -1.95
N MET A 40 -0.66 -12.28 -1.55
CA MET A 40 -0.15 -11.27 -2.47
C MET A 40 1.22 -11.61 -3.05
N ARG A 41 2.06 -12.35 -2.31
CA ARG A 41 3.43 -12.73 -2.72
C ARG A 41 3.52 -13.32 -4.12
N PRO A 42 2.68 -14.28 -4.53
CA PRO A 42 2.82 -14.86 -5.85
C PRO A 42 2.48 -13.88 -6.97
N ILE A 43 1.51 -12.99 -6.76
CA ILE A 43 1.18 -11.91 -7.70
C ILE A 43 2.39 -10.99 -7.86
N TYR A 44 3.02 -10.59 -6.75
CA TYR A 44 4.24 -9.77 -6.84
C TYR A 44 5.40 -10.50 -7.47
N ASN A 45 5.53 -11.81 -7.24
CA ASN A 45 6.60 -12.61 -7.84
C ASN A 45 6.44 -12.72 -9.35
N GLU A 46 5.22 -12.93 -9.82
CA GLU A 46 4.90 -12.97 -11.25
C GLU A 46 5.06 -11.61 -11.91
N MET A 47 4.57 -10.54 -11.28
CA MET A 47 4.51 -9.23 -11.94
C MET A 47 5.78 -8.39 -11.79
N PHE A 48 6.54 -8.55 -10.71
CA PHE A 48 7.58 -7.58 -10.33
C PHE A 48 8.87 -8.18 -9.79
N ASN A 49 8.87 -9.41 -9.26
CA ASN A 49 10.06 -10.01 -8.63
C ASN A 49 10.69 -11.15 -9.45
N GLU A 50 10.43 -11.19 -10.75
CA GLU A 50 11.08 -12.16 -11.64
C GLU A 50 12.60 -11.93 -11.66
N GLY A 51 13.38 -13.02 -11.64
CA GLY A 51 14.85 -12.95 -11.63
C GLY A 51 15.50 -12.56 -10.29
N LEU A 52 14.73 -12.19 -9.27
CA LEU A 52 15.28 -11.89 -7.94
C LEU A 52 15.62 -13.16 -7.16
N HIS A 53 16.81 -13.19 -6.57
CA HIS A 53 17.19 -14.26 -5.64
C HIS A 53 16.23 -14.32 -4.44
N LYS A 54 16.03 -15.51 -3.88
CA LYS A 54 15.11 -15.71 -2.74
C LYS A 54 15.46 -14.81 -1.55
N ASP A 55 16.75 -14.59 -1.32
CA ASP A 55 17.27 -13.79 -0.20
C ASP A 55 17.41 -12.29 -0.51
N ASP A 56 17.09 -11.84 -1.73
CA ASP A 56 17.07 -10.42 -2.06
C ASP A 56 15.80 -9.74 -1.54
N ALA A 57 15.71 -9.61 -0.22
CA ALA A 57 14.58 -8.95 0.44
C ALA A 57 14.54 -7.44 0.18
N LYS A 58 15.68 -6.82 -0.15
CA LYS A 58 15.81 -5.37 -0.31
C LYS A 58 15.15 -4.89 -1.61
N ASN A 59 15.32 -5.63 -2.70
CA ASN A 59 14.79 -5.26 -4.01
C ASN A 59 13.40 -5.86 -4.29
N ARG A 60 12.89 -6.69 -3.38
CA ARG A 60 11.60 -7.38 -3.53
C ARG A 60 10.42 -6.45 -3.31
N VAL A 61 9.51 -6.43 -4.28
CA VAL A 61 8.20 -5.80 -4.19
C VAL A 61 7.30 -6.56 -3.21
N CYS A 62 6.67 -5.81 -2.30
CA CYS A 62 5.71 -6.30 -1.32
C CYS A 62 4.63 -5.25 -1.00
N ASN A 63 3.74 -5.55 -0.06
CA ASN A 63 2.68 -4.63 0.38
C ASN A 63 3.22 -3.25 0.80
N HIS A 64 4.42 -3.19 1.41
CA HIS A 64 5.04 -1.92 1.77
C HIS A 64 5.48 -1.12 0.54
N THR A 65 5.95 -1.78 -0.51
CA THR A 65 6.26 -1.13 -1.79
C THR A 65 5.01 -0.47 -2.37
N LEU A 66 3.87 -1.17 -2.39
CA LEU A 66 2.61 -0.60 -2.88
C LEU A 66 2.17 0.63 -2.07
N ARG A 67 2.34 0.60 -0.74
CA ARG A 67 2.06 1.76 0.12
C ARG A 67 2.95 2.96 -0.21
N HIS A 68 4.24 2.73 -0.46
CA HIS A 68 5.16 3.79 -0.87
C HIS A 68 4.83 4.32 -2.28
N THR A 69 4.46 3.45 -3.22
CA THR A 69 3.98 3.85 -4.55
C THR A 69 2.74 4.73 -4.45
N SER A 70 1.78 4.38 -3.59
CA SER A 70 0.58 5.20 -3.33
C SER A 70 0.94 6.59 -2.79
N ALA A 71 1.86 6.66 -1.82
CA ALA A 71 2.34 7.94 -1.30
C ALA A 71 3.06 8.79 -2.36
N SER A 72 3.86 8.16 -3.23
CA SER A 72 4.51 8.85 -4.35
C SER A 72 3.49 9.40 -5.35
N HIS A 73 2.44 8.65 -5.68
CA HIS A 73 1.36 9.17 -6.53
C HIS A 73 0.64 10.35 -5.91
N LEU A 74 0.34 10.32 -4.61
CA LEU A 74 -0.27 11.46 -3.92
C LEU A 74 0.66 12.70 -3.97
N ALA A 75 1.95 12.51 -3.76
CA ALA A 75 2.94 13.59 -3.82
C ALA A 75 3.09 14.19 -5.23
N ILE A 76 3.07 13.35 -6.26
CA ILE A 76 3.08 13.78 -7.68
C ILE A 76 1.81 14.57 -8.01
N ASN A 77 0.66 14.17 -7.46
CA ASN A 77 -0.61 14.88 -7.59
C ASN A 77 -0.74 16.10 -6.65
N LYS A 78 0.38 16.60 -6.11
CA LYS A 78 0.45 17.81 -5.27
C LYS A 78 -0.42 17.76 -4.00
N VAL A 79 -0.73 16.57 -3.50
CA VAL A 79 -1.41 16.42 -2.20
C VAL A 79 -0.44 16.90 -1.09
N PRO A 80 -0.88 17.76 -0.15
CA PRO A 80 -0.02 18.25 0.91
C PRO A 80 0.62 17.13 1.73
N LEU A 81 1.91 17.26 2.06
CA LEU A 81 2.67 16.22 2.76
C LEU A 81 2.02 15.77 4.07
N PHE A 82 1.47 16.71 4.83
CA PHE A 82 0.80 16.44 6.09
C PHE A 82 -0.47 15.59 5.91
N GLU A 83 -1.18 15.76 4.79
CA GLU A 83 -2.34 14.93 4.46
C GLU A 83 -1.90 13.52 4.08
N ILE A 84 -0.86 13.40 3.24
CA ILE A 84 -0.26 12.10 2.91
C ILE A 84 0.19 11.38 4.18
N GLN A 85 0.80 12.09 5.13
CA GLN A 85 1.23 11.54 6.42
C GLN A 85 0.08 10.98 7.24
N LYS A 86 -1.04 11.71 7.32
CA LYS A 86 -2.26 11.24 7.98
C LYS A 86 -2.86 10.03 7.30
N LEU A 87 -2.99 10.07 5.97
CA LEU A 87 -3.53 8.95 5.17
C LEU A 87 -2.69 7.68 5.33
N MET A 88 -1.37 7.84 5.39
CA MET A 88 -0.47 6.73 5.62
C MET A 88 -0.42 6.30 7.08
N ASN A 89 -0.88 7.10 8.04
CA ASN A 89 -0.69 6.88 9.48
C ASN A 89 0.80 6.75 9.86
N HIS A 90 1.64 7.62 9.32
CA HIS A 90 3.07 7.67 9.63
C HIS A 90 3.35 8.59 10.82
N ARG A 91 4.08 8.10 11.83
CA ARG A 91 4.58 8.95 12.92
C ARG A 91 5.61 9.98 12.47
N ASP A 92 6.44 9.63 11.49
CA ASP A 92 7.54 10.48 11.00
C ASP A 92 7.38 10.80 9.51
N ILE A 93 7.47 12.08 9.17
CA ILE A 93 7.43 12.63 7.81
C ILE A 93 8.63 12.20 6.96
N ASN A 94 9.75 11.83 7.58
CA ASN A 94 10.96 11.36 6.88
C ASN A 94 10.69 10.13 5.99
N MET A 95 9.68 9.31 6.34
CA MET A 95 9.26 8.17 5.52
C MET A 95 8.61 8.60 4.19
N ILE A 96 8.12 9.83 4.08
CA ILE A 96 7.42 10.40 2.92
C ILE A 96 8.35 11.30 2.10
N LEU A 97 9.32 11.96 2.74
CA LEU A 97 10.30 12.81 2.06
C LEU A 97 11.09 12.07 0.96
N ARG A 98 11.26 10.74 1.07
CA ARG A 98 11.85 9.91 0.00
C ARG A 98 10.98 9.85 -1.26
N SER A 99 9.65 9.83 -1.11
CA SER A 99 8.70 9.88 -2.21
C SER A 99 8.68 11.26 -2.90
N MET A 100 9.00 12.34 -2.17
CA MET A 100 9.08 13.70 -2.73
C MET A 100 10.22 13.92 -3.71
N LYS A 101 11.29 13.12 -3.64
CA LYS A 101 12.40 13.24 -4.60
C LYS A 101 11.92 13.07 -6.05
N LEU A 102 10.87 12.28 -6.25
CA LEU A 102 10.25 12.03 -7.57
C LEU A 102 9.31 13.16 -8.01
N ALA A 103 8.82 13.98 -7.08
CA ALA A 103 7.96 15.12 -7.38
C ALA A 103 8.82 16.37 -7.69
N GLU A 104 9.65 16.28 -8.74
CA GLU A 104 10.48 17.39 -9.25
C GLU A 104 9.64 18.66 -9.49
N VAL A 105 8.37 18.48 -9.88
CA VAL A 105 7.37 19.54 -10.12
C VAL A 105 7.10 20.40 -8.88
N ASN A 106 7.20 19.84 -7.67
CA ASN A 106 6.99 20.58 -6.43
C ASN A 106 8.17 21.50 -6.09
N LYS A 107 9.36 21.27 -6.66
CA LYS A 107 10.51 22.18 -6.52
C LYS A 107 10.34 23.42 -7.39
N VAL A 108 9.77 23.28 -8.59
CA VAL A 108 9.56 24.39 -9.54
C VAL A 108 8.54 25.38 -9.01
N SER A 109 7.38 24.91 -8.54
CA SER A 109 6.34 25.79 -7.99
C SER A 109 6.75 26.53 -6.71
N ALA A 110 7.70 25.99 -5.93
CA ALA A 110 8.24 26.67 -4.75
C ALA A 110 9.18 27.83 -5.11
N VAL A 111 9.82 27.78 -6.28
CA VAL A 111 10.69 28.86 -6.78
C VAL A 111 9.87 29.94 -7.48
N GLU A 112 8.81 29.55 -8.19
CA GLU A 112 7.91 30.49 -8.89
C GLU A 112 7.12 31.40 -7.94
N GLY A 113 6.85 30.98 -6.69
CA GLY A 113 6.20 31.82 -5.68
C GLY A 113 7.11 32.84 -4.99
N ILE A 114 8.39 32.93 -5.38
CA ILE A 114 9.40 33.85 -4.82
C ILE A 114 9.68 35.03 -5.78
N TYR A 115 9.15 34.99 -7.01
CA TYR A 115 9.20 36.07 -8.00
C TYR A 115 7.80 36.66 -8.23
#